data_AF-A0A970PV79-F1
#
_entry.id   AF-A0A970PV79-F1
#
_cell.length_a   1.000
_cell.length_b   1.000
_cell.length_c   1.000
_cell.angle_alpha   90.00
_cell.angle_beta   90.00
_cell.angle_gamma   90.00
#
_symmetry.space_group_name_H-M   'P 1'
#
loop_
_entity.id
_entity.type
_entity.pdbx_description
1 polymer ?
#
loop_
_entity_poly.entity_id
_entity_poly.type
_entity_poly.pdbx_seq_one_letter_code
_entity_poly.pdbx_strand_id
1 'polypeptide(L)'
;MEICFHKEAEKSLNYKANILFSKLCVKSKEFSSNVIFKAASINIPLEINAKINHFTKTDIKGNPTECYFEYNSYLIGLEKNNYKDLIRLSEEFLKNPSLKKSVSVEFLNLSIFQWLEEKYINKLQQNIVDFILNKSKDAIKLYEIAIPIEMTKVQTSFSLGKVEITEFKKEIFENTINYYSKVNKQDEKKLFLSKDFQDKTVGLIKVESEPVFAKEYAFNELSKSLFLLRFFHCASKNPDCTC
;
A
#
# COMPACT_ATOMS: atom_id res chain seq x y z
N MET A 1 2.65 -17.90 -1.80
CA MET A 1 2.55 -18.16 -0.33
C MET A 1 1.12 -18.62 0.03
N GLU A 2 0.92 -19.57 0.95
CA GLU A 2 -0.44 -19.96 1.43
C GLU A 2 -0.75 -19.25 2.76
N ILE A 3 -1.85 -18.50 2.79
CA ILE A 3 -2.31 -17.77 3.98
C ILE A 3 -3.51 -18.52 4.55
N CYS A 4 -3.36 -19.06 5.77
CA CYS A 4 -4.42 -19.81 6.45
C CYS A 4 -4.71 -19.23 7.82
N PHE A 5 -5.98 -19.26 8.21
CA PHE A 5 -6.43 -18.90 9.56
C PHE A 5 -6.84 -20.15 10.34
N HIS A 6 -6.60 -20.15 11.65
CA HIS A 6 -7.17 -21.17 12.52
C HIS A 6 -8.69 -20.99 12.58
N LYS A 7 -9.46 -22.09 12.62
CA LYS A 7 -10.94 -22.06 12.58
C LYS A 7 -11.57 -21.12 13.61
N GLU A 8 -11.01 -21.05 14.81
CA GLU A 8 -11.52 -20.16 15.86
C GLU A 8 -11.22 -18.68 15.58
N ALA A 9 -10.05 -18.38 15.04
CA ALA A 9 -9.70 -17.02 14.64
C ALA A 9 -10.60 -16.56 13.49
N GLU A 10 -10.84 -17.43 12.51
CA GLU A 10 -11.75 -17.17 11.40
C GLU A 10 -13.17 -16.87 11.88
N LYS A 11 -13.73 -17.71 12.77
CA LYS A 11 -15.05 -17.45 13.38
C LYS A 11 -15.11 -16.11 14.10
N SER A 12 -14.08 -15.77 14.87
CA SER A 12 -13.98 -14.51 15.61
C SER A 12 -13.92 -13.29 14.69
N LEU A 13 -13.08 -13.34 13.65
CA LEU A 13 -12.95 -12.27 12.65
C LEU A 13 -14.26 -12.07 11.89
N ASN A 14 -14.89 -13.17 11.45
CA ASN A 14 -16.18 -13.12 10.76
C ASN A 14 -17.28 -12.54 11.65
N TYR A 15 -17.33 -12.92 12.93
CA TYR A 15 -18.28 -12.35 13.89
C TYR A 15 -18.08 -10.83 14.06
N LYS A 16 -16.85 -10.37 14.27
CA LYS A 16 -16.53 -8.94 14.42
C LYS A 16 -16.84 -8.13 13.16
N ALA A 17 -16.57 -8.68 11.98
CA ALA A 17 -16.92 -8.03 10.72
C ALA A 17 -18.43 -7.89 10.52
N ASN A 18 -19.23 -8.86 10.96
CA ASN A 18 -20.69 -8.74 10.93
C ASN A 18 -21.21 -7.69 11.92
N ILE A 19 -20.60 -7.58 13.11
CA ILE A 19 -20.89 -6.46 14.03
C ILE A 19 -20.55 -5.13 13.37
N LEU A 20 -19.39 -5.03 12.71
CA LEU A 20 -18.98 -3.82 12.01
C LEU A 20 -19.96 -3.46 10.88
N PHE A 21 -20.46 -4.44 10.14
CA PHE A 21 -21.49 -4.25 9.12
C PHE A 21 -22.79 -3.68 9.70
N SER A 22 -23.25 -4.16 10.86
CA SER A 22 -24.43 -3.59 11.53
C SER A 22 -24.25 -2.16 12.03
N LYS A 23 -23.00 -1.65 12.06
CA LYS A 23 -22.66 -0.28 12.48
C LYS A 23 -22.59 0.71 11.31
N LEU A 24 -22.86 0.26 10.08
CA LEU A 24 -22.96 1.16 8.94
C LEU A 24 -24.06 2.19 9.17
N CYS A 25 -23.72 3.45 8.95
CA CYS A 25 -24.63 4.58 9.05
C CYS A 25 -25.01 5.08 7.66
N VAL A 26 -26.21 5.65 7.54
CA VAL A 26 -26.72 6.23 6.28
C VAL A 26 -26.94 7.72 6.52
N LYS A 27 -26.39 8.55 5.64
CA LYS A 27 -26.54 10.01 5.65
C LYS A 27 -27.14 10.49 4.33
N SER A 28 -28.03 11.47 4.42
CA SER A 28 -28.42 12.26 3.25
C SER A 28 -27.21 13.04 2.75
N LYS A 29 -27.12 13.20 1.43
CA LYS A 29 -26.07 13.99 0.76
C LYS A 29 -26.35 15.49 0.94
N GLU A 30 -26.30 16.00 2.17
CA GLU A 30 -26.24 17.44 2.39
C GLU A 30 -24.81 17.90 2.05
N PHE A 31 -24.67 18.52 0.88
CA PHE A 31 -23.43 19.07 0.37
C PHE A 31 -22.88 20.12 1.37
N SER A 32 -21.92 19.73 2.20
CA SER A 32 -21.01 20.67 2.85
C SER A 32 -19.63 20.54 2.23
N SER A 33 -19.14 21.67 1.73
CA SER A 33 -18.06 21.87 0.75
C SER A 33 -16.64 21.53 1.24
N ASN A 34 -16.46 20.68 2.25
CA ASN A 34 -15.14 20.32 2.79
C ASN A 34 -14.85 18.81 2.75
N VAL A 35 -15.49 18.06 1.85
CA VAL A 35 -15.11 16.67 1.58
C VAL A 35 -13.84 16.69 0.74
N ILE A 36 -12.69 16.52 1.39
CA ILE A 36 -11.42 16.34 0.70
C ILE A 36 -11.51 15.01 -0.04
N PHE A 37 -11.63 15.08 -1.36
CA PHE A 37 -11.42 13.98 -2.27
C PHE A 37 -9.95 13.54 -2.18
N LYS A 38 -9.60 12.79 -1.15
CA LYS A 38 -8.43 11.94 -1.23
C LYS A 38 -8.90 10.65 -1.90
N ALA A 39 -8.80 10.64 -3.23
CA ALA A 39 -8.23 9.44 -3.83
C ALA A 39 -6.93 9.20 -3.03
N ALA A 40 -6.71 7.97 -2.56
CA ALA A 40 -5.39 7.57 -2.08
C ALA A 40 -4.43 7.60 -3.27
N SER A 41 -4.13 8.80 -3.76
CA SER A 41 -3.08 9.09 -4.72
C SER A 41 -1.85 9.44 -3.90
N ILE A 42 -1.32 8.43 -3.21
CA ILE A 42 0.13 8.31 -3.18
C ILE A 42 0.52 8.18 -4.66
N ASN A 43 1.59 8.84 -5.10
CA ASN A 43 2.12 8.65 -6.46
C ASN A 43 2.55 7.17 -6.62
N ILE A 44 1.57 6.34 -6.94
CA ILE A 44 1.70 4.92 -7.21
C ILE A 44 1.21 4.81 -8.65
N PRO A 45 2.09 4.46 -9.59
CA PRO A 45 1.63 3.99 -10.88
C PRO A 45 1.17 2.55 -10.63
N LEU A 46 -0.04 2.40 -10.11
CA LEU A 46 -0.71 1.12 -9.97
C LEU A 46 -2.15 1.21 -10.47
N GLU A 47 -2.52 0.17 -11.18
CA GLU A 47 -3.88 -0.17 -11.55
C GLU A 47 -4.74 -0.43 -10.31
N ILE A 48 -5.23 0.64 -9.69
CA ILE A 48 -6.51 0.60 -9.00
C ILE A 48 -7.41 1.62 -9.70
N ASN A 49 -7.69 1.35 -10.98
CA ASN A 49 -8.80 1.97 -11.71
C ASN A 49 -10.12 1.25 -11.38
N ALA A 50 -10.34 0.90 -10.11
CA ALA A 50 -11.71 0.87 -9.63
C ALA A 50 -12.10 2.34 -9.45
N LYS A 51 -13.29 2.75 -9.92
CA LYS A 51 -13.88 4.02 -9.47
C LYS A 51 -14.02 3.93 -7.95
N ILE A 52 -13.02 4.39 -7.21
CA ILE A 52 -13.07 4.46 -5.76
C ILE A 52 -13.95 5.67 -5.45
N ASN A 53 -15.25 5.45 -5.36
CA ASN A 53 -16.21 6.44 -4.85
C ASN A 53 -16.21 6.43 -3.31
N HIS A 54 -15.03 6.32 -2.71
CA HIS A 54 -14.88 6.34 -1.25
C HIS A 54 -14.52 7.74 -0.78
N PHE A 55 -15.25 8.22 0.22
CA PHE A 55 -15.04 9.52 0.84
C PHE A 55 -14.46 9.29 2.22
N THR A 56 -13.30 9.89 2.49
CA THR A 56 -12.70 9.88 3.83
C THR A 56 -12.72 11.27 4.44
N LYS A 57 -13.14 11.36 5.70
CA LYS A 57 -13.02 12.57 6.50
C LYS A 57 -11.83 12.45 7.43
N THR A 58 -11.05 13.51 7.56
CA THR A 58 -9.86 13.54 8.43
C THR A 58 -10.04 14.46 9.63
N ASP A 59 -9.31 14.18 10.70
CA ASP A 59 -9.15 15.13 11.81
C ASP A 59 -8.22 16.31 11.42
N ILE A 60 -8.00 17.24 12.36
CA ILE A 60 -7.09 18.38 12.19
C ILE A 60 -5.63 17.99 11.95
N LYS A 61 -5.25 16.74 12.23
CA LYS A 61 -3.91 16.18 12.01
C LYS A 61 -3.80 15.44 10.67
N GLY A 62 -4.90 15.36 9.92
CA GLY A 62 -4.96 14.63 8.65
C GLY A 62 -5.19 13.12 8.80
N ASN A 63 -5.48 12.61 10.00
CA ASN A 63 -5.78 11.20 10.21
C ASN A 63 -7.22 10.89 9.76
N PRO A 64 -7.46 9.83 8.99
CA PRO A 64 -8.81 9.39 8.67
C PRO A 64 -9.62 9.06 9.93
N THR A 65 -10.85 9.56 9.99
CA THR A 65 -11.78 9.35 11.12
C THR A 65 -13.14 8.82 10.69
N GLU A 66 -13.47 8.95 9.41
CA GLU A 66 -14.73 8.46 8.83
C GLU A 66 -14.46 8.01 7.39
N CYS A 67 -15.19 7.00 6.91
CA CYS A 67 -15.15 6.54 5.52
C CYS A 67 -16.56 6.22 5.01
N TYR A 68 -16.88 6.59 3.77
CA TYR A 68 -18.19 6.42 3.16
C TYR A 68 -18.10 5.97 1.70
N PHE A 69 -19.12 5.27 1.20
CA PHE A 69 -19.38 5.06 -0.22
C PHE A 69 -20.76 5.63 -0.57
N GLU A 70 -20.99 5.95 -1.85
CA GLU A 70 -22.26 6.47 -2.32
C GLU A 70 -23.17 5.35 -2.85
N TYR A 71 -24.41 5.31 -2.39
CA TYR A 71 -25.43 4.40 -2.90
C TYR A 71 -26.82 5.07 -2.87
N ASN A 72 -27.51 5.08 -4.02
CA ASN A 72 -28.84 5.70 -4.18
C ASN A 72 -28.95 7.13 -3.62
N SER A 73 -27.94 7.98 -3.86
CA SER A 73 -27.85 9.36 -3.35
C SER A 73 -27.68 9.50 -1.83
N TYR A 74 -27.39 8.40 -1.13
CA TYR A 74 -26.99 8.41 0.28
C TYR A 74 -25.50 8.13 0.42
N LEU A 75 -24.91 8.68 1.48
CA LEU A 75 -23.58 8.30 1.94
C LEU A 75 -23.72 7.21 2.99
N ILE A 76 -23.07 6.08 2.76
CA ILE A 76 -23.13 4.90 3.62
C ILE A 76 -21.73 4.59 4.11
N GLY A 77 -21.53 4.47 5.41
CA GLY A 77 -20.18 4.41 5.93
C GLY A 77 -20.02 4.17 7.41
N LEU A 78 -18.80 4.41 7.89
CA LEU A 78 -18.40 4.27 9.28
C LEU A 78 -17.90 5.60 9.82
N GLU A 79 -18.36 5.96 11.02
CA GLU A 79 -18.02 7.22 11.67
C GLU A 79 -17.27 7.02 12.98
N LYS A 80 -16.25 7.85 13.22
CA LYS A 80 -15.59 8.01 14.52
C LYS A 80 -15.22 6.67 15.16
N ASN A 81 -15.96 6.23 16.16
CA ASN A 81 -15.71 4.97 16.89
C ASN A 81 -15.95 3.74 16.00
N ASN A 82 -16.91 3.78 15.09
CA ASN A 82 -17.16 2.69 14.15
C ASN A 82 -16.01 2.57 13.14
N TYR A 83 -15.41 3.71 12.73
CA TYR A 83 -14.20 3.70 11.92
C TYR A 83 -13.00 3.12 12.68
N LYS A 84 -12.84 3.46 13.98
CA LYS A 84 -11.80 2.84 14.82
C LYS A 84 -11.97 1.32 14.94
N ASP A 85 -13.20 0.82 14.93
CA ASP A 85 -13.45 -0.63 14.94
C ASP A 85 -13.04 -1.31 13.63
N LEU A 86 -13.13 -0.62 12.49
CA LEU A 86 -12.53 -1.09 11.23
C LEU A 86 -11.01 -1.19 11.34
N ILE A 87 -10.34 -0.16 11.86
CA ILE A 87 -8.88 -0.18 12.06
C ILE A 87 -8.46 -1.34 12.95
N ARG A 88 -9.16 -1.53 14.08
CA ARG A 88 -8.90 -2.65 15.00
C ARG A 88 -9.10 -4.01 14.33
N LEU A 89 -10.13 -4.15 13.49
CA LEU A 89 -10.35 -5.38 12.74
C LEU A 89 -9.17 -5.66 11.79
N SER A 90 -8.68 -4.66 11.07
CA SER A 90 -7.49 -4.78 10.21
C SER A 90 -6.25 -5.20 11.00
N GLU A 91 -6.02 -4.61 12.17
CA GLU A 91 -4.92 -4.99 13.07
C GLU A 91 -5.04 -6.45 13.55
N GLU A 92 -6.27 -6.93 13.77
CA GLU A 92 -6.50 -8.34 14.12
C GLU A 92 -6.19 -9.30 12.98
N PHE A 93 -6.50 -8.94 11.72
CA PHE A 93 -6.07 -9.71 10.55
C PHE A 93 -4.53 -9.83 10.52
N LEU A 94 -3.81 -8.74 10.81
CA LEU A 94 -2.34 -8.71 10.85
C LEU A 94 -1.72 -9.46 12.03
N LYS A 95 -2.51 -10.03 12.95
CA LYS A 95 -1.97 -11.01 13.91
C LYS A 95 -1.54 -12.29 13.20
N ASN A 96 -2.06 -12.56 12.00
CA ASN A 96 -1.59 -13.66 11.15
C ASN A 96 -0.19 -13.31 10.57
N PRO A 97 0.87 -14.06 10.90
CA PRO A 97 2.22 -13.73 10.45
C PRO A 97 2.44 -13.79 8.94
N SER A 98 1.73 -14.68 8.22
CA SER A 98 1.84 -14.80 6.76
C SER A 98 1.24 -13.59 6.07
N LEU A 99 0.08 -13.14 6.56
CA LEU A 99 -0.58 -11.94 6.07
C LEU A 99 0.25 -10.68 6.40
N LYS A 100 0.73 -10.56 7.65
CA LYS A 100 1.55 -9.42 8.09
C LYS A 100 2.82 -9.17 7.27
N LYS A 101 3.39 -10.21 6.66
CA LYS A 101 4.60 -10.11 5.82
C LYS A 101 4.33 -9.70 4.38
N SER A 102 3.07 -9.67 3.96
CA SER A 102 2.69 -9.53 2.55
C SER A 102 1.61 -8.49 2.29
N VAL A 103 0.93 -7.97 3.32
CA VAL A 103 -0.06 -6.90 3.17
C VAL A 103 0.10 -5.77 4.19
N SER A 104 -0.17 -4.55 3.75
CA SER A 104 -0.23 -3.36 4.60
C SER A 104 -1.55 -3.25 5.35
N VAL A 105 -1.55 -2.44 6.41
CA VAL A 105 -2.77 -2.05 7.13
C VAL A 105 -3.72 -1.28 6.20
N GLU A 106 -3.17 -0.44 5.32
CA GLU A 106 -3.95 0.35 4.35
C GLU A 106 -4.72 -0.56 3.38
N PHE A 107 -4.05 -1.56 2.82
CA PHE A 107 -4.69 -2.56 1.97
C PHE A 107 -5.84 -3.27 2.69
N LEU A 108 -5.65 -3.66 3.95
CA LEU A 108 -6.70 -4.32 4.73
C LEU A 108 -7.86 -3.40 5.06
N ASN A 109 -7.59 -2.15 5.44
CA ASN A 109 -8.65 -1.16 5.70
C ASN A 109 -9.54 -0.97 4.47
N LEU A 110 -8.93 -0.78 3.30
CA LEU A 110 -9.63 -0.63 2.03
C LEU A 110 -10.39 -1.89 1.64
N SER A 111 -9.79 -3.06 1.80
CA SER A 111 -10.42 -4.34 1.45
C SER A 111 -11.59 -4.68 2.36
N ILE A 112 -11.48 -4.42 3.66
CA ILE A 112 -12.58 -4.58 4.62
C ILE A 112 -13.70 -3.61 4.28
N PHE A 113 -13.37 -2.35 3.95
CA PHE A 113 -14.39 -1.37 3.57
C PHE A 113 -15.10 -1.75 2.26
N GLN A 114 -14.34 -2.24 1.27
CA GLN A 114 -14.91 -2.78 0.03
C GLN A 114 -15.84 -3.97 0.30
N TRP A 115 -15.47 -4.88 1.20
CA TRP A 115 -16.36 -5.98 1.59
C TRP A 115 -17.66 -5.48 2.20
N LEU A 116 -17.60 -4.43 3.05
CA LEU A 116 -18.81 -3.82 3.63
C LEU A 116 -19.72 -3.23 2.54
N GLU A 117 -19.14 -2.52 1.58
CA GLU A 117 -19.84 -1.97 0.42
C GLU A 117 -20.49 -3.08 -0.42
N GLU A 118 -19.75 -4.11 -0.81
CA GLU A 118 -20.26 -5.21 -1.62
C GLU A 118 -21.33 -6.02 -0.86
N LYS A 119 -21.18 -6.18 0.46
CA LYS A 119 -22.19 -6.81 1.30
C LYS A 119 -23.46 -5.97 1.39
N TYR A 120 -23.33 -4.65 1.43
CA TYR A 120 -24.47 -3.73 1.47
C TYR A 120 -25.21 -3.67 0.13
N ILE A 121 -24.48 -3.47 -0.97
CA ILE A 121 -25.04 -3.23 -2.30
C ILE A 121 -25.41 -4.55 -3.00
N ASN A 122 -24.47 -5.50 -3.06
CA ASN A 122 -24.59 -6.72 -3.86
C ASN A 122 -25.09 -7.92 -3.05
N LYS A 123 -25.41 -7.73 -1.77
CA LYS A 123 -25.82 -8.81 -0.83
C LYS A 123 -24.83 -9.97 -0.82
N LEU A 124 -23.53 -9.63 -0.88
CA LEU A 124 -22.44 -10.60 -0.88
C LEU A 124 -22.60 -11.60 0.28
N GLN A 125 -22.69 -12.88 -0.06
CA GLN A 125 -22.80 -13.97 0.93
C GLN A 125 -21.45 -14.44 1.46
N GLN A 126 -20.36 -14.09 0.76
CA GLN A 126 -19.01 -14.45 1.15
C GLN A 126 -18.65 -13.83 2.51
N ASN A 127 -18.02 -14.62 3.38
CA ASN A 127 -17.52 -14.13 4.65
C ASN A 127 -16.27 -13.24 4.44
N ILE A 128 -15.91 -12.43 5.44
CA ILE A 128 -14.82 -11.46 5.28
C ILE A 128 -13.46 -12.15 5.13
N VAL A 129 -13.24 -13.29 5.79
CA VAL A 129 -11.94 -13.96 5.76
C VAL A 129 -11.65 -14.48 4.35
N ASP A 130 -12.60 -15.18 3.74
CA ASP A 130 -12.47 -15.67 2.37
C ASP A 130 -12.32 -14.51 1.37
N PHE A 131 -13.05 -13.40 1.60
CA PHE A 131 -12.93 -12.22 0.77
C PHE A 131 -11.52 -11.62 0.82
N ILE A 132 -10.97 -11.44 2.03
CA ILE A 132 -9.62 -10.91 2.23
C ILE A 132 -8.56 -11.86 1.68
N LEU A 133 -8.72 -13.17 1.84
CA LEU A 133 -7.80 -14.16 1.27
C LEU A 133 -7.78 -14.09 -0.26
N ASN A 134 -8.95 -14.00 -0.90
CA ASN A 134 -9.05 -13.86 -2.36
C ASN A 134 -8.41 -12.54 -2.83
N LYS A 135 -8.76 -11.42 -2.19
CA LYS A 135 -8.18 -10.11 -2.52
C LYS A 135 -6.66 -10.10 -2.34
N SER A 136 -6.16 -10.70 -1.27
CA SER A 136 -4.72 -10.78 -1.01
C SER A 136 -4.04 -11.65 -2.07
N LYS A 137 -4.64 -12.78 -2.46
CA LYS A 137 -4.10 -13.66 -3.50
C LYS A 137 -3.96 -12.94 -4.85
N ASP A 138 -4.91 -12.09 -5.21
CA ASP A 138 -4.89 -11.34 -6.47
C ASP A 138 -3.88 -10.17 -6.43
N ALA A 139 -3.70 -9.56 -5.25
CA ALA A 139 -2.81 -8.41 -5.06
C ALA A 139 -1.34 -8.79 -4.83
N ILE A 140 -1.09 -9.93 -4.17
CA ILE A 140 0.26 -10.41 -3.86
C ILE A 140 0.93 -10.91 -5.13
N LYS A 141 1.98 -10.21 -5.54
CA LYS A 141 2.79 -10.54 -6.71
C LYS A 141 4.26 -10.34 -6.35
N LEU A 142 5.13 -10.90 -7.19
CA LEU A 142 6.55 -10.60 -7.09
C LEU A 142 6.81 -9.20 -7.68
N TYR A 143 7.18 -8.26 -6.82
CA TYR A 143 7.57 -6.91 -7.20
C TYR A 143 9.08 -6.76 -7.12
N GLU A 144 9.65 -6.10 -8.13
CA GLU A 144 11.02 -5.60 -8.12
C GLU A 144 10.95 -4.08 -7.98
N ILE A 145 11.40 -3.56 -6.84
CA ILE A 145 11.35 -2.14 -6.50
C ILE A 145 12.75 -1.56 -6.60
N ALA A 146 12.92 -0.55 -7.45
CA ALA A 146 14.14 0.23 -7.56
C ALA A 146 13.94 1.61 -6.91
N ILE A 147 14.78 1.95 -5.95
CA ILE A 147 14.73 3.24 -5.24
C ILE A 147 16.05 3.98 -5.51
N PRO A 148 16.02 5.22 -6.03
CA PRO A 148 17.22 6.00 -6.29
C PRO A 148 17.90 6.41 -4.98
N ILE A 149 19.23 6.30 -4.98
CA ILE A 149 20.09 6.75 -3.89
C ILE A 149 20.83 7.99 -4.40
N GLU A 150 20.39 9.15 -3.94
CA GLU A 150 20.97 10.43 -4.32
C GLU A 150 22.42 10.56 -3.80
N MET A 151 23.23 11.34 -4.53
CA MET A 151 24.62 11.65 -4.19
C MET A 151 25.51 10.43 -3.96
N THR A 152 25.15 9.28 -4.54
CA THR A 152 25.89 8.03 -4.43
C THR A 152 26.23 7.52 -5.83
N LYS A 153 27.49 7.11 -6.03
CA LYS A 153 27.94 6.40 -7.23
C LYS A 153 28.60 5.10 -6.84
N VAL A 154 28.27 4.04 -7.55
CA VAL A 154 28.89 2.72 -7.37
C VAL A 154 29.54 2.29 -8.67
N GLN A 155 30.75 1.74 -8.58
CA GLN A 155 31.46 1.21 -9.75
C GLN A 155 31.07 -0.24 -10.03
N THR A 156 30.78 -1.00 -8.97
CA THR A 156 30.37 -2.40 -9.04
C THR A 156 29.14 -2.60 -8.16
N SER A 157 28.21 -3.42 -8.65
CA SER A 157 27.03 -3.81 -7.89
C SER A 157 27.45 -4.63 -6.67
N PHE A 158 26.83 -4.37 -5.53
CA PHE A 158 27.05 -5.15 -4.31
C PHE A 158 25.78 -5.26 -3.49
N SER A 159 25.69 -6.32 -2.69
CA SER A 159 24.52 -6.56 -1.84
C SER A 159 24.80 -6.16 -0.40
N LEU A 160 23.84 -5.49 0.22
CA LEU A 160 23.84 -5.18 1.64
C LEU A 160 22.51 -5.62 2.25
N GLY A 161 22.56 -6.76 2.94
CA GLY A 161 21.36 -7.43 3.44
C GLY A 161 20.50 -7.92 2.28
N LYS A 162 19.25 -7.45 2.20
CA LYS A 162 18.27 -7.80 1.16
C LYS A 162 18.25 -6.83 -0.03
N VAL A 163 19.14 -5.84 -0.01
CA VAL A 163 19.19 -4.75 -0.99
C VAL A 163 20.41 -4.93 -1.87
N GLU A 164 20.20 -4.98 -3.18
CA GLU A 164 21.27 -4.87 -4.15
C GLU A 164 21.47 -3.39 -4.50
N ILE A 165 22.66 -2.86 -4.23
CA ILE A 165 23.04 -1.51 -4.63
C ILE A 165 23.75 -1.61 -5.97
N THR A 166 23.18 -0.97 -6.99
CA THR A 166 23.63 -1.12 -8.37
C THR A 166 23.38 0.17 -9.16
N GLU A 167 24.05 0.31 -10.29
CA GLU A 167 23.73 1.38 -11.23
C GLU A 167 22.39 1.10 -11.93
N PHE A 168 21.58 2.14 -12.15
CA PHE A 168 20.31 2.00 -12.81
C PHE A 168 20.49 1.63 -14.29
N LYS A 169 20.28 0.36 -14.62
CA LYS A 169 20.38 -0.14 -15.99
C LYS A 169 19.14 0.21 -16.81
N LYS A 170 19.35 0.51 -18.09
CA LYS A 170 18.28 0.75 -19.08
C LYS A 170 17.27 -0.40 -19.18
N GLU A 171 17.68 -1.64 -18.92
CA GLU A 171 16.81 -2.81 -18.90
C GLU A 171 15.72 -2.75 -17.82
N ILE A 172 16.04 -2.22 -16.62
CA ILE A 172 15.08 -2.02 -15.53
C ILE A 172 14.01 -1.01 -15.98
N PHE A 173 14.43 0.02 -16.71
CA PHE A 173 13.56 1.03 -17.29
C PHE A 173 12.65 0.47 -18.39
N GLU A 174 13.21 -0.32 -19.32
CA GLU A 174 12.47 -0.92 -20.42
C GLU A 174 11.42 -1.92 -19.92
N ASN A 175 11.74 -2.73 -18.90
CA ASN A 175 10.77 -3.61 -18.25
C ASN A 175 9.61 -2.83 -17.60
N THR A 176 9.95 -1.71 -16.96
CA THR A 176 8.97 -0.80 -16.34
C THR A 176 8.06 -0.17 -17.40
N ILE A 177 8.62 0.35 -18.50
CA ILE A 177 7.84 0.91 -19.61
C ILE A 177 6.95 -0.14 -20.27
N ASN A 178 7.49 -1.33 -20.52
CA ASN A 178 6.76 -2.40 -21.20
C ASN A 178 5.54 -2.84 -20.38
N TYR A 179 5.66 -2.88 -19.05
CA TYR A 179 4.52 -3.08 -18.16
C TYR A 179 3.45 -1.99 -18.35
N TYR A 180 3.82 -0.70 -18.29
CA TYR A 180 2.86 0.40 -18.43
C TYR A 180 2.23 0.52 -19.82
N SER A 181 2.99 0.24 -20.88
CA SER A 181 2.51 0.29 -22.27
C SER A 181 1.38 -0.70 -22.56
N LYS A 182 1.30 -1.79 -21.79
CA LYS A 182 0.22 -2.78 -21.89
C LYS A 182 -1.04 -2.38 -21.11
N VAL A 183 -0.90 -1.47 -20.16
CA VAL A 183 -1.91 -1.12 -19.15
C VAL A 183 -2.64 0.19 -19.46
N ASN A 184 -1.96 1.18 -20.05
CA ASN A 184 -2.57 2.46 -20.42
C ASN A 184 -1.98 3.02 -21.72
N LYS A 185 -2.83 3.56 -22.59
CA LYS A 185 -2.49 4.08 -23.93
C LYS A 185 -2.18 5.59 -23.98
N GLN A 186 -1.93 6.27 -22.86
CA GLN A 186 -1.66 7.71 -22.86
C GLN A 186 -0.43 8.05 -22.02
N ASP A 187 0.65 8.42 -22.72
CA ASP A 187 1.98 8.58 -22.16
C ASP A 187 2.64 9.89 -22.54
N GLU A 188 2.46 10.89 -21.68
CA GLU A 188 3.40 12.00 -21.55
C GLU A 188 4.31 11.82 -20.31
N LYS A 189 3.92 10.97 -19.34
CA LYS A 189 4.72 10.67 -18.14
C LYS A 189 5.88 9.69 -18.36
N LYS A 190 5.97 9.03 -19.53
CA LYS A 190 7.05 8.07 -19.86
C LYS A 190 8.42 8.72 -20.05
N LEU A 191 8.47 9.97 -20.47
CA LEU A 191 9.72 10.64 -20.84
C LEU A 191 10.50 11.21 -19.63
N PHE A 192 9.78 11.60 -18.57
CA PHE A 192 10.38 12.19 -17.36
C PHE A 192 11.16 11.16 -16.53
N LEU A 193 10.62 9.94 -16.37
CA LEU A 193 11.27 8.89 -15.58
C LEU A 193 12.59 8.39 -16.20
N SER A 194 12.78 8.45 -17.53
CA SER A 194 14.03 8.00 -18.17
C SER A 194 15.23 8.88 -17.85
N LYS A 195 15.04 10.21 -17.86
CA LYS A 195 16.16 11.14 -17.74
C LYS A 195 16.60 11.30 -16.29
N ASP A 196 15.67 11.24 -15.35
CA ASP A 196 15.96 11.46 -13.94
C ASP A 196 16.66 10.27 -13.26
N PHE A 197 16.74 9.11 -13.92
CA PHE A 197 17.33 7.89 -13.38
C PHE A 197 18.59 7.42 -14.12
N GLN A 198 18.92 8.02 -15.27
CA GLN A 198 20.19 7.72 -15.96
C GLN A 198 21.36 8.07 -15.04
N ASP A 199 22.34 7.17 -14.98
CA ASP A 199 23.57 7.27 -14.17
C ASP A 199 23.36 7.38 -12.64
N LYS A 200 22.14 7.07 -12.15
CA LYS A 200 21.86 7.02 -10.71
C LYS A 200 22.17 5.65 -10.14
N THR A 201 22.68 5.65 -8.91
CA THR A 201 22.71 4.44 -8.09
C THR A 201 21.29 4.16 -7.57
N VAL A 202 20.86 2.90 -7.63
CA VAL A 202 19.60 2.44 -7.06
C VAL A 202 19.82 1.31 -6.06
N GLY A 203 18.96 1.28 -5.04
CA GLY A 203 18.73 0.09 -4.24
C GLY A 203 17.61 -0.73 -4.87
N LEU A 204 17.92 -1.96 -5.24
CA LEU A 204 17.00 -2.90 -5.88
C LEU A 204 16.62 -4.01 -4.89
N ILE A 205 15.31 -4.23 -4.74
CA ILE A 205 14.74 -5.16 -3.77
C ILE A 205 13.62 -5.94 -4.43
N LYS A 206 13.63 -7.27 -4.25
CA LYS A 206 12.55 -8.17 -4.66
C LYS A 206 11.69 -8.55 -3.46
N VAL A 207 10.38 -8.42 -3.60
CA VAL A 207 9.42 -8.70 -2.53
C VAL A 207 8.14 -9.31 -3.09
N GLU A 208 7.68 -10.41 -2.48
CA GLU A 208 6.37 -11.01 -2.76
C GLU A 208 5.36 -10.44 -1.75
N SER A 209 4.59 -9.44 -2.17
CA SER A 209 3.61 -8.76 -1.34
C SER A 209 2.58 -8.06 -2.20
N GLU A 210 1.60 -7.42 -1.57
CA GLU A 210 0.80 -6.38 -2.22
C GLU A 210 1.67 -5.10 -2.44
N PRO A 211 1.30 -4.25 -3.41
CA PRO A 211 2.11 -3.14 -3.91
C PRO A 211 2.44 -2.03 -2.90
N VAL A 212 1.53 -1.67 -1.99
CA VAL A 212 1.76 -0.62 -0.99
C VAL A 212 2.81 -1.11 0.01
N PHE A 213 2.61 -2.31 0.56
CA PHE A 213 3.58 -2.99 1.42
C PHE A 213 4.94 -3.18 0.73
N ALA A 214 4.96 -3.52 -0.56
CA ALA A 214 6.21 -3.70 -1.31
C ALA A 214 7.10 -2.46 -1.23
N LYS A 215 6.49 -1.27 -1.36
CA LYS A 215 7.19 0.02 -1.29
C LYS A 215 7.66 0.34 0.12
N GLU A 216 6.79 0.20 1.12
CA GLU A 216 7.14 0.43 2.52
C GLU A 216 8.29 -0.47 2.96
N TYR A 217 8.21 -1.75 2.59
CA TYR A 217 9.22 -2.75 2.85
C TYR A 217 10.54 -2.39 2.18
N ALA A 218 10.52 -2.08 0.88
CA ALA A 218 11.72 -1.71 0.14
C ALA A 218 12.39 -0.46 0.72
N PHE A 219 11.62 0.56 1.06
CA PHE A 219 12.15 1.79 1.66
C PHE A 219 12.78 1.53 3.04
N ASN A 220 12.13 0.72 3.88
CA ASN A 220 12.64 0.37 5.19
C ASN A 220 13.95 -0.44 5.10
N GLU A 221 14.01 -1.45 4.23
CA GLU A 221 15.23 -2.25 4.05
C GLU A 221 16.37 -1.43 3.45
N LEU A 222 16.11 -0.58 2.46
CA LEU A 222 17.12 0.34 1.93
C LEU A 222 17.61 1.30 3.02
N SER A 223 16.71 1.87 3.82
CA SER A 223 17.07 2.77 4.92
C SER A 223 18.00 2.09 5.93
N LYS A 224 17.74 0.83 6.27
CA LYS A 224 18.63 0.03 7.15
C LYS A 224 19.99 -0.21 6.50
N SER A 225 20.02 -0.56 5.22
CA SER A 225 21.28 -0.77 4.50
C SER A 225 22.10 0.52 4.40
N LEU A 226 21.47 1.66 4.08
CA LEU A 226 22.16 2.97 4.07
C LEU A 226 22.66 3.38 5.45
N PHE A 227 21.92 3.05 6.52
CA PHE A 227 22.38 3.29 7.89
C PHE A 227 23.67 2.53 8.20
N LEU A 228 23.81 1.29 7.74
CA LEU A 228 25.06 0.52 7.87
C LEU A 228 26.20 1.18 7.09
N LEU A 229 25.96 1.64 5.86
CA LEU A 229 27.00 2.34 5.09
C LEU A 229 27.45 3.65 5.78
N ARG A 230 26.51 4.40 6.36
CA ARG A 230 26.82 5.59 7.15
C ARG A 230 27.73 5.29 8.35
N PHE A 231 27.60 4.11 8.97
CA PHE A 231 28.50 3.71 10.06
C PHE A 231 29.95 3.58 9.60
N PHE A 232 30.18 3.06 8.38
CA PHE A 232 31.52 2.89 7.82
C PHE A 232 32.07 4.14 7.13
N HIS A 233 31.30 5.21 7.07
CA HIS A 233 31.67 6.46 6.43
C HIS A 233 32.79 7.18 7.19
N CYS A 234 33.82 7.70 6.51
CA CYS A 234 34.96 8.35 7.17
C CYS A 234 34.54 9.51 8.10
N ALA A 235 33.52 10.28 7.72
CA ALA A 235 32.98 11.37 8.56
C ALA A 235 32.30 10.89 9.86
N SER A 236 31.94 9.61 9.98
CA SER A 236 31.41 9.07 11.25
C SER A 236 32.53 8.82 12.27
N LYS A 237 33.77 8.64 11.81
CA LYS A 237 34.94 8.32 12.63
C LYS A 237 35.90 9.50 12.81
N ASN A 238 35.89 10.46 11.89
CA ASN A 238 36.75 11.64 11.96
C ASN A 238 35.98 12.89 11.51
N PRO A 239 35.70 13.87 12.41
CA PRO A 239 34.93 15.06 12.07
C PRO A 239 35.57 15.94 10.98
N ASP A 240 36.89 15.79 10.76
CA ASP A 240 37.64 16.56 9.77
C ASP A 240 37.52 16.00 8.34
N CYS A 241 36.92 14.82 8.16
CA CYS A 241 36.63 14.28 6.84
C CYS A 241 35.35 14.91 6.28
N THR A 242 35.50 15.96 5.46
CA THR A 242 34.42 16.47 4.61
C THR A 242 34.34 15.67 3.30
N CYS A 243 33.12 15.47 2.81
CA CYS A 243 32.83 14.87 1.50
C CYS A 243 32.62 15.94 0.44
#